data_AF-A0A127QFZ2-F1
#
_entry.id   AF-A0A127QFZ2-F1
#
_cell.length_a   1.000
_cell.length_b   1.000
_cell.length_c   1.000
_cell.angle_alpha   90.00
_cell.angle_beta   90.00
_cell.angle_gamma   90.00
#
_symmetry.space_group_name_H-M   'P 1'
#
loop_
_entity.id
_entity.type
_entity.pdbx_description
1 polymer ?
#
loop_
_entity_poly.entity_id
_entity_poly.type
_entity_poly.pdbx_seq_one_letter_code
_entity_poly.pdbx_strand_id
1 'polypeptide(L)' 'MAPAFNPERFTDAAKSEKWFRRNCNDVVGRECTAAEKADVLSWLLTLKP' A
#
# COMPACT_ATOMS: atom_id res chain seq x y z
N MET A 1 -7.55 0.01 -2.96
CA MET A 1 -7.89 -0.28 -4.38
C MET A 1 -6.61 -0.54 -5.13
N ALA A 2 -6.56 -1.64 -5.88
CA ALA A 2 -5.42 -1.98 -6.72
C ALA A 2 -5.32 -1.06 -7.95
N PRO A 3 -4.11 -0.78 -8.46
CA PRO A 3 -3.89 0.05 -9.65
C PRO A 3 -4.69 -0.40 -10.87
N ALA A 4 -4.91 -1.71 -11.04
CA ALA A 4 -5.69 -2.27 -12.13
C ALA A 4 -7.14 -1.74 -12.19
N PHE A 5 -7.72 -1.33 -11.05
CA PHE A 5 -9.08 -0.78 -10.93
C PHE A 5 -9.10 0.72 -10.66
N ASN A 6 -7.96 1.31 -10.25
CA ASN A 6 -7.82 2.72 -9.97
C ASN A 6 -6.39 3.16 -10.30
N PRO A 7 -6.14 3.64 -11.53
CA PRO A 7 -4.79 3.94 -12.04
C PRO A 7 -4.04 5.02 -11.26
N GLU A 8 -4.73 5.87 -10.51
CA GLU A 8 -4.10 6.92 -9.69
C GLU A 8 -3.50 6.39 -8.39
N ARG A 9 -3.70 5.10 -8.07
CA ARG A 9 -3.16 4.50 -6.84
C ARG A 9 -1.67 4.24 -6.95
N PHE A 10 -0.95 4.64 -5.89
CA PHE A 10 0.49 4.46 -5.72
C PHE A 10 1.39 5.21 -6.72
N THR A 11 0.89 6.29 -7.32
CA THR A 11 1.66 7.17 -8.23
C THR A 11 2.48 8.24 -7.48
N ASP A 12 2.12 8.56 -6.24
CA ASP A 12 2.85 9.47 -5.35
C ASP A 12 3.47 8.68 -4.19
N ALA A 13 4.80 8.61 -4.16
CA ALA A 13 5.54 7.88 -3.14
C ALA A 13 5.37 8.47 -1.73
N ALA A 14 5.36 9.80 -1.59
CA ALA A 14 5.23 10.46 -0.29
C ALA A 14 3.82 10.26 0.28
N LYS A 15 2.79 10.37 -0.55
CA LYS A 15 1.42 10.05 -0.18
C LYS A 15 1.27 8.58 0.20
N SER A 16 1.86 7.66 -0.58
CA SER A 16 1.79 6.23 -0.30
C SER A 16 2.45 5.89 1.04
N GLU A 17 3.64 6.41 1.29
CA GLU A 17 4.36 6.19 2.55
C GLU A 17 3.63 6.77 3.76
N LYS A 18 3.06 7.99 3.64
CA LYS A 18 2.23 8.60 4.68
C LYS A 18 1.07 7.69 5.07
N TRP A 19 0.38 7.11 4.09
CA TRP A 19 -0.78 6.26 4.36
C TRP A 19 -0.39 4.87 4.84
N PHE A 20 0.70 4.27 4.35
CA PHE A 20 1.20 3.03 4.94
C PHE A 20 1.55 3.23 6.42
N ARG A 21 2.23 4.32 6.78
CA ARG A 21 2.55 4.60 8.19
C ARG A 21 1.29 4.72 9.06
N ARG A 22 0.29 5.51 8.63
CA ARG A 22 -0.95 5.69 9.40
C ARG A 22 -1.76 4.40 9.48
N ASN A 23 -2.05 3.79 8.33
CA ASN A 23 -2.89 2.60 8.27
C ASN A 23 -2.28 1.40 8.99
N CYS A 24 -0.95 1.23 8.94
CA CYS A 24 -0.30 0.15 9.69
C CYS A 24 -0.38 0.39 11.20
N ASN A 25 -0.18 1.63 11.67
CA ASN A 25 -0.39 1.94 13.08
C ASN A 25 -1.84 1.73 13.51
N ASP A 26 -2.81 2.10 12.66
CA ASP A 26 -4.24 1.97 12.97
C ASP A 26 -4.72 0.51 12.98
N VAL A 27 -4.25 -0.33 12.04
CA VAL A 27 -4.74 -1.71 11.85
C VAL A 27 -3.86 -2.75 12.55
N VAL A 28 -2.54 -2.61 12.44
CA VAL A 28 -1.56 -3.57 12.98
C VAL A 28 -1.07 -3.15 14.36
N GLY A 29 -1.22 -1.87 14.75
CA GLY A 29 -0.73 -1.33 16.02
C GLY A 29 0.77 -0.97 16.00
N ARG A 30 1.42 -0.99 14.82
CA ARG A 30 2.83 -0.59 14.62
C ARG A 30 3.08 -0.18 13.18
N GLU A 31 4.22 0.44 12.92
CA GLU A 31 4.66 0.64 11.54
C GLU A 31 4.92 -0.71 10.85
N CYS A 32 4.48 -0.83 9.59
CA CYS A 32 4.86 -1.94 8.74
C CYS A 32 6.33 -1.83 8.36
N THR A 33 7.01 -2.97 8.31
CA THR A 33 8.36 -3.11 7.77
C THR A 33 8.38 -2.85 6.26
N ALA A 34 9.56 -2.60 5.70
CA ALA A 34 9.72 -2.45 4.26
C ALA A 34 9.25 -3.69 3.48
N ALA A 35 9.51 -4.90 4.00
CA ALA A 35 9.06 -6.15 3.41
C ALA A 35 7.53 -6.24 3.40
N GLU A 36 6.86 -5.99 4.53
CA GLU A 36 5.39 -6.01 4.60
C GLU A 36 4.73 -5.03 3.62
N LYS A 37 5.29 -3.83 3.46
CA LYS A 37 4.79 -2.86 2.47
C LYS A 37 4.95 -3.38 1.03
N ALA A 38 6.11 -3.96 0.72
CA ALA A 38 6.40 -4.52 -0.59
C ALA A 38 5.47 -5.70 -0.91
N ASP A 39 5.20 -6.58 0.06
CA ASP A 39 4.31 -7.72 -0.10
C ASP A 39 2.87 -7.27 -0.40
N VAL A 40 2.36 -6.26 0.31
CA VAL A 40 1.03 -5.69 0.04
C VAL A 40 0.97 -5.09 -1.36
N LEU A 41 1.98 -4.32 -1.77
CA LEU A 41 2.02 -3.74 -3.12
C LEU A 41 2.09 -4.83 -4.19
N SER A 42 2.94 -5.84 -4.00
CA SER A 42 3.09 -6.99 -4.90
C SER A 42 1.75 -7.71 -5.07
N TRP A 43 1.07 -8.02 -3.95
CA TRP A 43 -0.24 -8.64 -3.98
C TRP A 43 -1.27 -7.79 -4.74
N LEU A 44 -1.33 -6.48 -4.50
CA LEU A 44 -2.26 -5.58 -5.20
C LEU A 44 -2.04 -5.54 -6.71
N LEU A 45 -0.80 -5.71 -7.18
CA LEU A 45 -0.47 -5.76 -8.61
C LEU A 45 -0.92 -7.06 -9.29
N THR A 46 -1.21 -8.13 -8.54
CA THR A 46 -1.72 -9.38 -9.10
C THR A 46 -3.21 -9.33 -9.45
N LEU A 47 -3.94 -8.35 -8.91
CA LEU A 47 -5.39 -8.23 -9.10
C LEU A 47 -5.69 -7.70 -10.51
N LYS A 48 -6.61 -8.37 -11.22
CA LYS A 48 -7.04 -8.03 -12.57
C LYS A 48 -8.51 -7.57 -12.56
N PRO A 49 -8.91 -6.66 -13.46
CA PRO A 49 -10.30 -6.21 -13.60
C PRO A 49 -11.30 -7.35 -13.75
#